data_AF-A0A935Z9V3-F1
#
_entry.id   AF-A0A935Z9V3-F1
#
_cell.length_a   1.000
_cell.length_b   1.000
_cell.length_c   1.000
_cell.angle_alpha   90.00
_cell.angle_beta   90.00
_cell.angle_gamma   90.00
#
_symmetry.space_group_name_H-M   'P 1'
#
loop_
_entity.id
_entity.type
_entity.pdbx_description
1 polymer ?
#
loop_
_entity_poly.entity_id
_entity_poly.type
_entity_poly.pdbx_seq_one_letter_code
_entity_poly.pdbx_strand_id
1 'polypeptide(L)'
;MLVALGVGACASPPEADPPIKNKPMTGESEVGSTSDGGAVEAVGDRCADAPVLTQSTWRGSLWNADAEAGGACGRGGPEVFVRVSTPVRADLEVEARGNGFTPRIDIRDRGCDDDGVLACATGLPAQVLELAAGAEAWIAIGIDPADPRLEEANDLEGLSFELTTRWRDVVARGDGCGLPGQGRCETGTACIAAADGSQRCQTVLGDTCASAIPVVLSQDGASTVTIDPASPHDDAHAHSCAGARRPEAVLLVSWDAPADGGDLLLTASSEAADVALAIRSPGCLAADERACVDASPAAAPRTLQVDAAGLASAFVFIELPTTADARSELGPFAVSLALSRP
;
A
#
# COMPACT_ATOMS: atom_id res chain seq x y z
N MET A 1 5.73 88.13 12.11
CA MET A 1 4.96 88.48 10.89
C MET A 1 5.39 87.49 9.81
N LEU A 2 4.50 86.55 9.43
CA LEU A 2 4.38 85.79 8.16
C LEU A 2 5.68 85.19 7.53
N VAL A 3 5.82 83.93 7.09
CA VAL A 3 4.94 82.83 6.65
C VAL A 3 5.73 81.52 6.81
N ALA A 4 5.09 80.43 7.25
CA ALA A 4 5.61 79.07 7.11
C ALA A 4 5.11 78.46 5.79
N LEU A 5 6.02 77.96 4.95
CA LEU A 5 5.71 77.13 3.78
C LEU A 5 6.17 75.70 4.08
N GLY A 6 5.22 74.78 4.00
CA GLY A 6 5.44 73.35 4.19
C GLY A 6 6.07 72.68 2.98
N VAL A 7 6.74 71.56 3.23
CA VAL A 7 7.07 70.56 2.23
C VAL A 7 6.58 69.22 2.77
N GLY A 8 5.71 68.58 2.00
CA GLY A 8 4.95 67.39 2.39
C GLY A 8 5.84 66.16 2.56
N ALA A 9 5.48 65.36 3.57
CA ALA A 9 5.97 64.01 3.75
C ALA A 9 5.35 63.10 2.68
N CYS A 10 6.18 62.36 1.94
CA CYS A 10 5.74 61.22 1.16
C CYS A 10 5.26 60.14 2.14
N ALA A 11 3.98 59.77 2.06
CA ALA A 11 3.41 58.66 2.79
C ALA A 11 3.96 57.35 2.24
N SER A 12 4.51 56.51 3.13
CA SER A 12 4.76 55.09 2.86
C SER A 12 3.42 54.38 2.57
N PRO A 13 3.38 53.41 1.65
CA PRO A 13 2.18 52.58 1.48
C PRO A 13 1.91 51.80 2.78
N PRO A 14 0.64 51.51 3.11
CA PRO A 14 0.32 50.70 4.28
C PRO A 14 0.94 49.31 4.10
N GLU A 15 1.73 48.87 5.09
CA GLU A 15 2.08 47.46 5.26
C GLU A 15 0.78 46.67 5.26
N ALA A 16 0.63 45.77 4.28
CA ALA A 16 -0.42 44.77 4.34
C ALA A 16 -0.09 43.86 5.55
N ASP A 17 -1.04 43.76 6.48
CA ASP A 17 -0.95 42.78 7.56
C ASP A 17 -0.65 41.40 6.97
N PRO A 18 0.30 40.63 7.53
CA PRO A 18 0.51 39.26 7.10
C PRO A 18 -0.80 38.47 7.25
N PRO A 19 -1.10 37.50 6.36
CA PRO A 19 -2.32 36.72 6.44
C PRO A 19 -2.45 36.14 7.85
N ILE A 20 -3.58 36.43 8.47
CA ILE A 20 -3.92 36.00 9.82
C ILE A 20 -3.82 34.48 9.85
N LYS A 21 -2.78 33.94 10.52
CA LYS A 21 -2.75 32.55 10.97
C LYS A 21 -3.95 32.36 11.89
N ASN A 22 -5.02 31.77 11.37
CA ASN A 22 -6.18 31.46 12.19
C ASN A 22 -5.89 30.25 13.09
N LYS A 23 -6.53 30.30 14.25
CA LYS A 23 -6.39 29.39 15.40
C LYS A 23 -6.63 27.91 15.06
N PRO A 24 -6.05 26.99 15.87
CA PRO A 24 -6.42 25.58 15.82
C PRO A 24 -7.94 25.45 16.03
N MET A 25 -8.61 24.76 15.10
CA MET A 25 -10.02 24.42 15.24
C MET A 25 -10.16 23.25 16.21
N THR A 26 -10.19 23.53 17.51
CA THR A 26 -10.74 22.60 18.49
C THR A 26 -12.27 22.66 18.40
N GLY A 27 -12.85 21.87 17.50
CA GLY A 27 -14.30 21.72 17.39
C GLY A 27 -14.67 20.24 17.45
N GLU A 28 -15.38 19.83 18.50
CA GLU A 28 -16.09 18.54 18.52
C GLU A 28 -17.08 18.52 17.35
N SER A 29 -16.79 17.73 16.32
CA SER A 29 -17.73 17.49 15.23
C SER A 29 -18.77 16.45 15.67
N GLU A 30 -19.98 16.92 15.97
CA GLU A 30 -21.16 16.06 16.01
C GLU A 30 -21.40 15.48 14.61
N VAL A 31 -21.29 14.15 14.48
CA VAL A 31 -21.54 13.43 13.23
C VAL A 31 -23.05 13.43 12.95
N GLY A 32 -23.50 14.45 12.23
CA GLY A 32 -24.86 14.55 11.70
C GLY A 32 -24.98 13.83 10.35
N SER A 33 -25.74 12.75 10.31
CA SER A 33 -26.10 12.06 9.07
C SER A 33 -27.06 12.93 8.25
N THR A 34 -26.59 13.55 7.16
CA THR A 34 -27.46 14.15 6.14
C THR A 34 -27.25 13.50 4.78
N SER A 35 -28.31 12.85 4.31
CA SER A 35 -28.50 12.38 2.95
C SER A 35 -28.79 13.56 2.02
N ASP A 36 -27.74 14.28 1.62
CA ASP A 36 -27.67 15.15 0.43
C ASP A 36 -26.19 15.45 0.19
N GLY A 37 -25.72 15.30 -1.06
CA GLY A 37 -24.31 15.13 -1.42
C GLY A 37 -23.43 16.38 -1.28
N GLY A 38 -23.08 16.74 -0.04
CA GLY A 38 -21.96 17.62 0.29
C GLY A 38 -20.83 16.81 0.93
N ALA A 39 -19.64 16.85 0.34
CA ALA A 39 -18.47 16.16 0.89
C ALA A 39 -18.09 16.76 2.25
N VAL A 40 -17.89 15.90 3.24
CA VAL A 40 -17.44 16.28 4.59
C VAL A 40 -15.92 16.52 4.54
N GLU A 41 -15.44 17.67 5.02
CA GLU A 41 -14.03 17.91 5.33
C GLU A 41 -13.64 17.01 6.51
N ALA A 42 -12.94 15.91 6.21
CA ALA A 42 -12.72 14.83 7.18
C ALA A 42 -11.24 14.48 7.33
N VAL A 43 -10.34 15.47 7.24
CA VAL A 43 -8.89 15.27 7.39
C VAL A 43 -8.33 16.17 8.48
N GLY A 44 -7.45 15.63 9.33
CA GLY A 44 -6.74 16.38 10.36
C GLY A 44 -5.42 16.93 9.82
N ASP A 45 -5.15 18.20 10.06
CA ASP A 45 -3.84 18.84 9.81
C ASP A 45 -2.79 18.41 10.85
N ARG A 46 -3.25 17.82 11.96
CA ARG A 46 -2.43 17.16 12.95
C ARG A 46 -2.77 15.71 13.07
N CYS A 47 -1.73 14.93 13.23
CA CYS A 47 -1.84 13.50 13.34
C CYS A 47 -2.61 13.12 14.62
N ALA A 48 -2.30 13.70 15.78
CA ALA A 48 -3.04 13.43 17.02
C ALA A 48 -4.55 13.71 16.94
N ASP A 49 -4.97 14.59 16.04
CA ASP A 49 -6.35 15.02 15.83
C ASP A 49 -7.03 14.29 14.64
N ALA A 50 -6.37 13.26 14.09
CA ALA A 50 -6.85 12.51 12.93
C ALA A 50 -8.26 11.94 13.17
N PRO A 51 -9.25 12.30 12.34
CA PRO A 51 -10.62 11.80 12.46
C PRO A 51 -10.69 10.32 12.04
N VAL A 52 -11.62 9.58 12.65
CA VAL A 52 -11.89 8.19 12.27
C VAL A 52 -12.90 8.16 11.12
N LEU A 53 -12.50 7.56 10.01
CA LEU A 53 -13.30 7.37 8.81
C LEU A 53 -13.91 5.98 8.77
N THR A 54 -15.09 5.91 8.18
CA THR A 54 -15.75 4.66 7.80
C THR A 54 -15.55 4.39 6.31
N GLN A 55 -15.90 3.18 5.86
CA GLN A 55 -15.87 2.79 4.46
C GLN A 55 -16.75 3.73 3.61
N SER A 56 -16.12 4.64 2.89
CA SER A 56 -16.76 5.61 2.00
C SER A 56 -15.72 6.28 1.09
N THR A 57 -16.17 7.24 0.30
CA THR A 57 -15.32 8.24 -0.35
C THR A 57 -15.45 9.57 0.38
N TRP A 58 -14.31 10.19 0.65
CA TRP A 58 -14.12 11.41 1.43
C TRP A 58 -13.38 12.45 0.60
N ARG A 59 -13.50 13.73 0.96
CA ARG A 59 -12.69 14.80 0.37
C ARG A 59 -11.80 15.42 1.43
N GLY A 60 -10.58 15.73 1.03
CA GLY A 60 -9.60 16.44 1.83
C GLY A 60 -8.86 17.48 0.99
N SER A 61 -8.02 18.27 1.66
CA SER A 61 -7.10 19.18 0.99
C SER A 61 -5.79 19.22 1.75
N LEU A 62 -4.68 19.38 1.01
CA LEU A 62 -3.35 19.63 1.57
C LEU A 62 -3.04 21.13 1.69
N TRP A 63 -4.01 21.99 1.35
CA TRP A 63 -3.84 23.44 1.42
C TRP A 63 -3.58 23.89 2.86
N ASN A 64 -2.48 24.62 3.07
CA ASN A 64 -1.94 25.02 4.38
C ASN A 64 -1.57 23.88 5.35
N ALA A 65 -1.51 22.63 4.87
CA ALA A 65 -0.97 21.55 5.68
C ALA A 65 0.56 21.71 5.80
N ASP A 66 1.08 21.42 6.99
CA ASP A 66 2.53 21.37 7.25
C ASP A 66 3.01 19.89 7.21
N ALA A 67 4.32 19.68 7.24
CA ALA A 67 4.91 18.36 7.43
C ALA A 67 5.09 18.10 8.94
N GLU A 68 4.30 17.20 9.53
CA GLU A 68 4.41 16.86 10.97
C GLU A 68 5.31 15.65 11.20
N ALA A 69 5.15 14.60 10.40
CA ALA A 69 5.83 13.31 10.52
C ALA A 69 6.80 13.07 9.36
N GLY A 70 7.46 14.14 8.89
CA GLY A 70 8.39 14.03 7.78
C GLY A 70 7.73 13.74 6.43
N GLY A 71 6.40 13.93 6.29
CA GLY A 71 5.64 13.73 5.06
C GLY A 71 5.27 12.27 4.80
N ALA A 72 4.15 12.04 4.11
CA ALA A 72 3.67 10.69 3.81
C ALA A 72 4.77 9.84 3.15
N CYS A 73 4.97 8.63 3.65
CA CYS A 73 6.04 7.70 3.28
C CYS A 73 7.46 8.17 3.62
N GLY A 74 7.63 9.11 4.55
CA GLY A 74 8.93 9.65 4.97
C GLY A 74 9.62 10.51 3.91
N ARG A 75 8.85 11.14 3.01
CA ARG A 75 9.38 11.82 1.80
C ARG A 75 9.25 13.34 1.79
N GLY A 76 9.06 13.93 2.96
CA GLY A 76 8.80 15.35 3.14
C GLY A 76 7.49 15.82 2.51
N GLY A 77 7.30 17.14 2.53
CA GLY A 77 6.13 17.78 1.96
C GLY A 77 4.91 17.80 2.89
N PRO A 78 3.88 18.59 2.55
CA PRO A 78 2.64 18.66 3.30
C PRO A 78 1.94 17.30 3.40
N GLU A 79 1.36 17.03 4.57
CA GLU A 79 0.56 15.83 4.80
C GLU A 79 -0.62 16.12 5.73
N VAL A 80 -1.66 15.30 5.60
CA VAL A 80 -2.82 15.30 6.49
C VAL A 80 -3.12 13.87 6.92
N PHE A 81 -3.84 13.73 8.02
CA PHE A 81 -4.00 12.45 8.69
C PHE A 81 -5.47 12.08 8.85
N VAL A 82 -5.74 10.79 8.71
CA VAL A 82 -7.01 10.17 9.05
C VAL A 82 -6.76 8.83 9.72
N ARG A 83 -7.76 8.29 10.41
CA ARG A 83 -7.75 6.94 10.96
C ARG A 83 -8.84 6.12 10.32
N VAL A 84 -8.60 4.83 10.11
CA VAL A 84 -9.65 3.88 9.73
C VAL A 84 -9.69 2.78 10.77
N SER A 85 -10.88 2.53 11.32
CA SER A 85 -11.12 1.40 12.21
C SER A 85 -12.01 0.39 11.50
N THR A 86 -11.60 -0.88 11.46
CA THR A 86 -12.42 -1.95 10.89
C THR A 86 -13.20 -2.64 12.02
N PRO A 87 -14.53 -2.78 11.94
CA PRO A 87 -15.31 -3.41 13.01
C PRO A 87 -15.07 -4.93 13.10
N VAL A 88 -14.48 -5.50 12.05
CA VAL A 88 -14.15 -6.92 11.90
C VAL A 88 -12.70 -7.05 11.47
N ARG A 89 -12.18 -8.29 11.46
CA ARG A 89 -10.91 -8.54 10.77
C ARG A 89 -11.13 -8.30 9.29
N ALA A 90 -10.31 -7.46 8.66
CA ALA A 90 -10.53 -7.10 7.26
C ALA A 90 -9.22 -6.82 6.52
N ASP A 91 -9.23 -6.97 5.20
CA ASP A 91 -8.23 -6.29 4.36
C ASP A 91 -8.67 -4.85 4.18
N LEU A 92 -7.81 -3.91 4.53
CA LEU A 92 -8.00 -2.49 4.29
C LEU A 92 -7.37 -2.11 2.95
N GLU A 93 -8.12 -1.40 2.10
CA GLU A 93 -7.65 -0.75 0.88
C GLU A 93 -7.93 0.74 0.96
N VAL A 94 -6.92 1.55 0.65
CA VAL A 94 -6.98 3.01 0.69
C VAL A 94 -6.48 3.55 -0.63
N GLU A 95 -7.32 4.31 -1.34
CA GLU A 95 -6.99 4.94 -2.62
C GLU A 95 -7.17 6.45 -2.50
N ALA A 96 -6.23 7.24 -3.02
CA ALA A 96 -6.31 8.70 -3.02
C ALA A 96 -6.08 9.24 -4.43
N ARG A 97 -6.90 10.22 -4.83
CA ARG A 97 -6.81 10.90 -6.13
C ARG A 97 -6.75 12.40 -5.92
N GLY A 98 -5.61 13.00 -6.23
CA GLY A 98 -5.42 14.44 -6.14
C GLY A 98 -6.07 15.16 -7.32
N ASN A 99 -6.45 16.41 -7.12
CA ASN A 99 -6.83 17.30 -8.22
C ASN A 99 -5.57 17.63 -9.01
N GLY A 100 -5.22 16.75 -9.95
CA GLY A 100 -4.11 16.85 -10.89
C GLY A 100 -2.70 16.87 -10.30
N PHE A 101 -2.55 16.37 -9.07
CA PHE A 101 -1.31 15.86 -8.50
C PHE A 101 -1.51 14.39 -8.11
N THR A 102 -0.43 13.67 -7.85
CA THR A 102 -0.46 12.26 -7.44
C THR A 102 -0.25 12.15 -5.93
N PRO A 103 -1.27 11.81 -5.13
CA PRO A 103 -1.11 11.67 -3.69
C PRO A 103 -0.22 10.48 -3.33
N ARG A 104 0.41 10.61 -2.16
CA ARG A 104 1.12 9.55 -1.45
C ARG A 104 0.28 9.11 -0.27
N ILE A 105 0.20 7.81 -0.04
CA ILE A 105 -0.57 7.18 1.03
C ILE A 105 0.40 6.36 1.87
N ASP A 106 0.39 6.59 3.18
CA ASP A 106 1.19 5.87 4.15
C ASP A 106 0.27 5.37 5.26
N ILE A 107 0.15 4.04 5.37
CA ILE A 107 -0.68 3.36 6.37
C ILE A 107 0.22 2.85 7.49
N ARG A 108 -0.11 3.18 8.73
CA ARG A 108 0.68 2.90 9.94
C ARG A 108 -0.13 2.15 10.98
N ASP A 109 0.54 1.29 11.75
CA ASP A 109 -0.11 0.51 12.83
C ASP A 109 -0.26 1.29 14.14
N ARG A 110 0.57 2.33 14.36
CA ARG A 110 0.61 3.13 15.58
C ARG A 110 0.97 4.59 15.32
N GLY A 111 -0.03 5.46 15.34
CA GLY A 111 0.21 6.89 15.47
C GLY A 111 1.01 7.52 14.33
N CYS A 112 1.84 8.49 14.70
CA CYS A 112 2.46 9.47 13.81
C CYS A 112 3.95 9.27 13.60
N ASP A 113 4.55 8.37 14.35
CA ASP A 113 5.97 8.10 14.24
C ASP A 113 6.20 7.18 13.03
N ASP A 114 7.35 7.34 12.35
CA ASP A 114 7.73 6.51 11.19
C ASP A 114 7.98 5.04 11.56
N ASP A 115 8.06 4.74 12.86
CA ASP A 115 8.16 3.40 13.42
C ASP A 115 6.78 2.70 13.37
N GLY A 116 6.45 2.05 12.25
CA GLY A 116 5.21 1.28 12.12
C GLY A 116 4.49 1.34 10.78
N VAL A 117 5.18 1.75 9.71
CA VAL A 117 4.62 1.74 8.35
C VAL A 117 4.24 0.32 7.94
N LEU A 118 2.94 0.11 7.71
CA LEU A 118 2.34 -1.13 7.21
C LEU A 118 2.31 -1.15 5.68
N ALA A 119 2.06 0.00 5.05
CA ALA A 119 2.04 0.13 3.60
C ALA A 119 2.35 1.56 3.18
N CYS A 120 3.08 1.72 2.08
CA CYS A 120 3.27 3.01 1.42
C CYS A 120 2.95 2.85 -0.08
N ALA A 121 2.23 3.82 -0.66
CA ALA A 121 1.92 3.86 -2.08
C ALA A 121 1.94 5.29 -2.64
N THR A 122 2.25 5.41 -3.93
CA THR A 122 2.18 6.68 -4.68
C THR A 122 1.29 6.45 -5.90
N GLY A 123 0.16 7.15 -5.99
CA GLY A 123 -0.76 7.08 -7.13
C GLY A 123 -1.51 5.75 -7.31
N LEU A 124 -1.29 4.77 -6.43
CA LEU A 124 -2.00 3.50 -6.39
C LEU A 124 -2.67 3.29 -5.02
N PRO A 125 -3.63 2.35 -4.93
CA PRO A 125 -4.17 1.95 -3.65
C PRO A 125 -3.10 1.32 -2.74
N ALA A 126 -3.02 1.78 -1.49
CA ALA A 126 -2.29 1.12 -0.43
C ALA A 126 -3.19 0.05 0.22
N GLN A 127 -2.64 -1.12 0.55
CA GLN A 127 -3.41 -2.21 1.16
C GLN A 127 -2.71 -2.77 2.41
N VAL A 128 -3.51 -3.09 3.43
CA VAL A 128 -3.09 -3.82 4.63
C VAL A 128 -3.99 -5.04 4.77
N LEU A 129 -3.40 -6.24 4.75
CA LEU A 129 -4.14 -7.49 4.89
C LEU A 129 -4.40 -7.82 6.34
N GLU A 130 -5.58 -8.38 6.61
CA GLU A 130 -5.94 -8.94 7.92
C GLU A 130 -5.77 -8.02 9.12
N LEU A 131 -6.05 -6.72 8.93
CA LEU A 131 -6.16 -5.78 10.03
C LEU A 131 -7.15 -6.33 11.06
N ALA A 132 -6.72 -6.43 12.32
CA ALA A 132 -7.51 -7.05 13.37
C ALA A 132 -8.81 -6.27 13.64
N ALA A 133 -9.86 -6.97 14.09
CA ALA A 133 -11.11 -6.31 14.48
C ALA A 133 -10.87 -5.26 15.57
N GLY A 134 -11.38 -4.04 15.34
CA GLY A 134 -11.21 -2.90 16.23
C GLY A 134 -9.81 -2.28 16.21
N ALA A 135 -8.88 -2.79 15.39
CA ALA A 135 -7.62 -2.10 15.17
C ALA A 135 -7.87 -0.79 14.39
N GLU A 136 -7.09 0.23 14.70
CA GLU A 136 -7.09 1.49 13.98
C GLU A 136 -5.82 1.58 13.15
N ALA A 137 -5.98 1.74 11.84
CA ALA A 137 -4.89 2.08 10.94
C ALA A 137 -4.83 3.61 10.79
N TRP A 138 -3.66 4.18 10.99
CA TRP A 138 -3.41 5.60 10.77
C TRP A 138 -2.97 5.79 9.33
N ILE A 139 -3.50 6.80 8.66
CA ILE A 139 -3.23 7.05 7.24
C ILE A 139 -2.75 8.49 7.11
N ALA A 140 -1.50 8.66 6.66
CA ALA A 140 -1.00 9.94 6.20
C ALA A 140 -1.20 10.03 4.68
N ILE A 141 -1.78 11.14 4.24
CA ILE A 141 -1.95 11.49 2.83
C ILE A 141 -1.08 12.71 2.57
N GLY A 142 -0.18 12.61 1.59
CA GLY A 142 0.74 13.71 1.26
C GLY A 142 0.91 13.90 -0.24
N ILE A 143 1.74 14.88 -0.58
CA ILE A 143 2.14 15.23 -1.94
C ILE A 143 3.66 15.33 -2.01
N ASP A 144 4.24 15.12 -3.19
CA ASP A 144 5.67 15.35 -3.43
C ASP A 144 6.06 16.80 -3.08
N PRO A 145 7.06 17.05 -2.21
CA PRO A 145 7.53 18.41 -1.93
C PRO A 145 8.06 19.15 -3.17
N ALA A 146 8.39 18.44 -4.25
CA ALA A 146 8.78 19.02 -5.53
C ALA A 146 7.60 19.20 -6.51
N ASP A 147 6.37 18.86 -6.12
CA ASP A 147 5.20 19.03 -6.98
C ASP A 147 4.93 20.54 -7.21
N PRO A 148 4.90 21.01 -8.47
CA PRO A 148 4.72 22.43 -8.78
C PRO A 148 3.39 22.99 -8.26
N ARG A 149 2.38 22.14 -8.02
CA ARG A 149 1.10 22.59 -7.48
C ARG A 149 1.19 23.18 -6.08
N LEU A 150 2.23 22.84 -5.31
CA LEU A 150 2.47 23.44 -4.01
C LEU A 150 2.71 24.96 -4.11
N GLU A 151 3.28 25.43 -5.22
CA GLU A 151 3.51 26.86 -5.48
C GLU A 151 2.34 27.51 -6.25
N GLU A 152 1.64 26.74 -7.09
CA GLU A 152 0.56 27.25 -7.97
C GLU A 152 -0.81 27.30 -7.29
N ALA A 153 -1.05 26.46 -6.29
CA ALA A 153 -2.31 26.45 -5.56
C ALA A 153 -2.49 27.80 -4.83
N ASN A 154 -3.70 28.36 -4.93
CA ASN A 154 -4.05 29.62 -4.29
C ASN A 154 -5.26 29.49 -3.36
N ASP A 155 -5.84 28.28 -3.28
CA ASP A 155 -7.03 27.96 -2.51
C ASP A 155 -7.09 26.46 -2.16
N LEU A 156 -8.14 26.08 -1.43
CA LEU A 156 -8.42 24.71 -0.99
C LEU A 156 -8.57 23.73 -2.16
N GLU A 157 -9.08 24.18 -3.31
CA GLU A 157 -9.35 23.34 -4.49
C GLU A 157 -8.07 23.00 -5.26
N GLY A 158 -7.07 23.88 -5.24
CA GLY A 158 -5.78 23.64 -5.90
C GLY A 158 -5.01 22.43 -5.38
N LEU A 159 -5.22 22.07 -4.10
CA LEU A 159 -4.63 20.89 -3.45
C LEU A 159 -5.69 19.93 -2.87
N SER A 160 -6.91 19.93 -3.45
CA SER A 160 -7.96 19.00 -3.04
C SER A 160 -7.69 17.57 -3.51
N PHE A 161 -8.19 16.58 -2.77
CA PHE A 161 -8.12 15.18 -3.14
C PHE A 161 -9.37 14.41 -2.71
N GLU A 162 -9.66 13.32 -3.41
CA GLU A 162 -10.65 12.33 -3.01
C GLU A 162 -9.94 11.12 -2.39
N LEU A 163 -10.36 10.71 -1.19
CA LEU A 163 -9.87 9.55 -0.48
C LEU A 163 -10.97 8.48 -0.42
N THR A 164 -10.71 7.29 -0.94
CA THR A 164 -11.62 6.16 -0.87
C THR A 164 -11.04 5.10 0.05
N THR A 165 -11.78 4.75 1.10
CA THR A 165 -11.43 3.68 2.02
C THR A 165 -12.39 2.52 1.79
N ARG A 166 -11.87 1.33 1.51
CA ARG A 166 -12.64 0.09 1.38
C ARG A 166 -12.06 -0.94 2.31
N TRP A 167 -12.90 -1.85 2.78
CA TRP A 167 -12.39 -3.07 3.37
C TRP A 167 -13.20 -4.28 2.94
N ARG A 168 -12.54 -5.43 2.99
CA ARG A 168 -13.13 -6.74 2.73
C ARG A 168 -12.97 -7.60 3.97
N ASP A 169 -14.09 -8.08 4.49
CA ASP A 169 -14.12 -8.95 5.66
C ASP A 169 -13.22 -10.18 5.47
N VAL A 170 -12.51 -10.53 6.54
CA VAL A 170 -11.70 -11.74 6.66
C VAL A 170 -12.38 -12.68 7.64
N VAL A 171 -12.78 -13.84 7.14
CA VAL A 171 -13.49 -14.87 7.89
C VAL A 171 -12.50 -15.87 8.46
N ALA A 172 -12.62 -16.16 9.75
CA ALA A 172 -11.71 -17.06 10.44
C ALA A 172 -11.89 -18.53 10.02
N ARG A 173 -10.87 -19.35 10.25
CA ARG A 173 -10.96 -20.80 10.04
C ARG A 173 -12.14 -21.41 10.81
N GLY A 174 -12.94 -22.19 10.10
CA GLY A 174 -14.10 -22.93 10.60
C GLY A 174 -15.43 -22.21 10.43
N ASP A 175 -15.39 -20.90 10.16
CA ASP A 175 -16.58 -20.08 9.93
C ASP A 175 -17.12 -20.23 8.51
N GLY A 176 -18.40 -19.87 8.34
CA GLY A 176 -19.11 -20.00 7.07
C GLY A 176 -18.61 -19.02 6.01
N CYS A 177 -18.52 -19.48 4.76
CA CYS A 177 -18.00 -18.69 3.64
C CYS A 177 -18.79 -18.96 2.35
N GLY A 178 -18.46 -18.21 1.29
CA GLY A 178 -18.96 -18.45 -0.06
C GLY A 178 -20.28 -17.78 -0.41
N LEU A 179 -20.95 -17.14 0.57
CA LEU A 179 -22.10 -16.28 0.28
C LEU A 179 -21.65 -14.85 -0.04
N PRO A 180 -22.38 -14.13 -0.93
CA PRO A 180 -22.14 -12.72 -1.17
C PRO A 180 -22.14 -11.91 0.12
N GLY A 181 -21.13 -11.06 0.30
CA GLY A 181 -21.00 -10.19 1.47
C GLY A 181 -20.34 -10.82 2.71
N GLN A 182 -19.98 -12.10 2.70
CA GLN A 182 -19.25 -12.72 3.82
C GLN A 182 -17.75 -12.39 3.83
N GLY A 183 -17.20 -11.82 2.75
CA GLY A 183 -15.77 -11.59 2.62
C GLY A 183 -15.02 -12.82 2.10
N ARG A 184 -13.71 -12.88 2.37
CA ARG A 184 -12.87 -14.05 2.05
C ARG A 184 -12.41 -14.74 3.32
N CYS A 185 -11.91 -15.96 3.18
CA CYS A 185 -11.28 -16.64 4.30
C CYS A 185 -9.90 -16.05 4.65
N GLU A 186 -9.48 -16.19 5.91
CA GLU A 186 -8.14 -15.80 6.36
C GLU A 186 -7.04 -16.53 5.58
N THR A 187 -5.90 -15.88 5.47
CA THR A 187 -4.66 -16.36 4.86
C THR A 187 -4.33 -17.74 5.42
N GLY A 188 -3.90 -18.66 4.56
CA GLY A 188 -3.75 -20.07 4.93
C GLY A 188 -5.03 -20.88 4.85
N THR A 189 -6.16 -20.30 4.41
CA THR A 189 -7.43 -21.02 4.32
C THR A 189 -8.19 -20.69 3.03
N ALA A 190 -9.04 -21.62 2.59
CA ALA A 190 -9.93 -21.43 1.46
C ALA A 190 -11.36 -21.83 1.82
N CYS A 191 -12.31 -21.30 1.05
CA CYS A 191 -13.70 -21.65 1.21
C CYS A 191 -13.97 -23.03 0.58
N ILE A 192 -14.12 -24.05 1.43
CA ILE A 192 -14.22 -25.45 1.01
C ILE A 192 -15.52 -26.05 1.56
N ALA A 193 -16.20 -26.85 0.74
CA ALA A 193 -17.38 -27.61 1.17
C ALA A 193 -17.01 -28.62 2.26
N ALA A 194 -17.70 -28.55 3.40
CA ALA A 194 -17.62 -29.50 4.48
C ALA A 194 -18.52 -30.71 4.21
N ALA A 195 -18.33 -31.80 4.97
CA ALA A 195 -19.07 -33.05 4.82
C ALA A 195 -20.60 -32.91 5.05
N ASP A 196 -21.02 -31.87 5.77
CA ASP A 196 -22.43 -31.52 6.01
C ASP A 196 -23.07 -30.70 4.88
N GLY A 197 -22.32 -30.40 3.82
CA GLY A 197 -22.76 -29.58 2.69
C GLY A 197 -22.64 -28.06 2.92
N SER A 198 -22.24 -27.59 4.10
CA SER A 198 -21.93 -26.18 4.35
C SER A 198 -20.56 -25.81 3.74
N GLN A 199 -20.38 -24.55 3.35
CA GLN A 199 -19.06 -24.04 2.96
C GLN A 199 -18.41 -23.33 4.14
N ARG A 200 -17.18 -23.71 4.45
CA ARG A 200 -16.41 -23.16 5.58
C ARG A 200 -14.99 -22.85 5.20
N CYS A 201 -14.39 -21.88 5.88
CA CYS A 201 -12.97 -21.59 5.75
C CYS A 201 -12.17 -22.74 6.35
N GLN A 202 -11.45 -23.48 5.52
CA GLN A 202 -10.66 -24.64 5.95
C GLN A 202 -9.19 -24.39 5.66
N THR A 203 -8.32 -24.87 6.55
CA THR A 203 -6.88 -24.75 6.36
C THR A 203 -6.46 -25.42 5.08
N VAL A 204 -5.65 -24.67 4.35
CA VAL A 204 -5.00 -25.10 3.14
C VAL A 204 -3.52 -25.14 3.46
N LEU A 205 -2.98 -26.36 3.49
CA LEU A 205 -1.59 -26.58 3.87
C LEU A 205 -0.68 -25.77 2.92
N GLY A 206 0.15 -24.91 3.50
CA GLY A 206 1.13 -24.09 2.78
C GLY A 206 0.63 -22.79 2.14
N ASP A 207 -0.60 -22.36 2.36
CA ASP A 207 -1.13 -21.16 1.68
C ASP A 207 -0.95 -19.87 2.51
N THR A 208 0.20 -19.69 3.18
CA THR A 208 0.32 -18.71 4.28
C THR A 208 1.22 -17.52 4.01
N CYS A 209 2.25 -17.67 3.17
CA CYS A 209 3.37 -16.72 3.05
C CYS A 209 4.02 -16.28 4.38
N ALA A 210 3.70 -16.92 5.51
CA ALA A 210 4.13 -16.49 6.83
C ALA A 210 5.65 -16.67 7.01
N SER A 211 6.24 -17.56 6.22
CA SER A 211 7.67 -17.87 6.16
C SER A 211 8.42 -17.16 5.03
N ALA A 212 7.84 -16.11 4.43
CA ALA A 212 8.48 -15.42 3.31
C ALA A 212 9.86 -14.85 3.69
N ILE A 213 10.85 -15.08 2.84
CA ILE A 213 12.23 -14.61 3.02
C ILE A 213 12.30 -13.14 2.60
N PRO A 214 12.67 -12.20 3.49
CA PRO A 214 12.73 -10.79 3.15
C PRO A 214 13.91 -10.49 2.22
N VAL A 215 13.66 -9.72 1.17
CA VAL A 215 14.67 -9.22 0.23
C VAL A 215 14.45 -7.73 0.01
N VAL A 216 15.46 -6.92 0.31
CA VAL A 216 15.41 -5.47 0.08
C VAL A 216 16.18 -5.13 -1.19
N LEU A 217 15.54 -4.45 -2.12
CA LEU A 217 16.18 -3.89 -3.32
C LEU A 217 16.33 -2.38 -3.18
N SER A 218 17.50 -1.85 -3.54
CA SER A 218 17.66 -0.41 -3.76
C SER A 218 16.95 0.02 -5.05
N GLN A 219 16.72 1.32 -5.23
CA GLN A 219 16.32 1.85 -6.54
C GLN A 219 17.32 1.42 -7.62
N ASP A 220 16.81 0.92 -8.74
CA ASP A 220 17.59 0.30 -9.83
C ASP A 220 18.54 -0.83 -9.38
N GLY A 221 18.23 -1.44 -8.23
CA GLY A 221 19.03 -2.48 -7.59
C GLY A 221 18.74 -3.87 -8.13
N ALA A 222 19.75 -4.73 -8.07
CA ALA A 222 19.62 -6.15 -8.32
C ALA A 222 20.10 -6.96 -7.12
N SER A 223 19.45 -8.08 -6.86
CA SER A 223 19.83 -9.05 -5.84
C SER A 223 19.74 -10.46 -6.40
N THR A 224 20.54 -11.36 -5.84
CA THR A 224 20.48 -12.79 -6.16
C THR A 224 20.26 -13.55 -4.87
N VAL A 225 19.22 -14.36 -4.85
CA VAL A 225 18.87 -15.24 -3.73
C VAL A 225 19.17 -16.67 -4.14
N THR A 226 19.87 -17.41 -3.28
CA THR A 226 20.06 -18.85 -3.47
C THR A 226 18.93 -19.61 -2.80
N ILE A 227 18.22 -20.42 -3.58
CA ILE A 227 17.18 -21.32 -3.09
C ILE A 227 17.78 -22.72 -2.97
N ASP A 228 17.67 -23.32 -1.79
CA ASP A 228 18.01 -24.73 -1.57
C ASP A 228 16.71 -25.57 -1.58
N PRO A 229 16.45 -26.37 -2.63
CA PRO A 229 15.23 -27.17 -2.74
C PRO A 229 15.18 -28.33 -1.74
N ALA A 230 16.31 -28.71 -1.13
CA ALA A 230 16.38 -29.77 -0.13
C ALA A 230 15.96 -29.29 1.27
N SER A 231 15.94 -27.98 1.49
CA SER A 231 15.39 -27.39 2.71
C SER A 231 13.86 -27.58 2.79
N PRO A 232 13.25 -27.55 3.99
CA PRO A 232 11.80 -27.61 4.11
C PRO A 232 11.12 -26.41 3.44
N HIS A 233 10.16 -26.69 2.55
CA HIS A 233 9.33 -25.71 1.86
C HIS A 233 7.87 -26.08 2.14
N ASP A 234 7.29 -25.43 3.15
CA ASP A 234 5.97 -25.76 3.66
C ASP A 234 4.87 -24.99 2.94
N ASP A 235 5.22 -23.96 2.15
CA ASP A 235 4.30 -23.16 1.36
C ASP A 235 3.93 -23.85 0.03
N ALA A 236 2.69 -23.67 -0.42
CA ALA A 236 2.12 -24.29 -1.62
C ALA A 236 0.87 -23.55 -2.11
N HIS A 237 1.06 -22.54 -2.95
CA HIS A 237 -0.02 -21.66 -3.43
C HIS A 237 -0.55 -22.11 -4.79
N ALA A 238 -1.79 -21.74 -5.12
CA ALA A 238 -2.36 -21.99 -6.44
C ALA A 238 -2.10 -20.79 -7.35
N HIS A 239 -1.35 -20.97 -8.44
CA HIS A 239 -1.06 -19.93 -9.45
C HIS A 239 -1.76 -20.20 -10.78
N SER A 240 -2.05 -19.17 -11.57
CA SER A 240 -2.87 -19.31 -12.80
C SER A 240 -2.19 -20.12 -13.92
N CYS A 241 -0.86 -20.12 -13.99
CA CYS A 241 -0.09 -20.83 -15.02
C CYS A 241 0.23 -22.27 -14.62
N ALA A 242 0.57 -22.52 -13.36
CA ALA A 242 1.07 -23.83 -12.92
C ALA A 242 0.03 -24.67 -12.19
N GLY A 243 -1.07 -24.08 -11.68
CA GLY A 243 -2.28 -24.75 -11.16
C GLY A 243 -2.11 -25.80 -10.06
N ALA A 244 -0.89 -26.12 -9.62
CA ALA A 244 -0.58 -27.42 -9.02
C ALA A 244 -0.21 -27.40 -7.53
N ARG A 245 -0.30 -26.26 -6.83
CA ARG A 245 0.01 -26.15 -5.38
C ARG A 245 1.32 -26.84 -5.02
N ARG A 246 2.36 -26.51 -5.77
CA ARG A 246 3.66 -27.14 -5.61
C ARG A 246 4.35 -26.57 -4.37
N PRO A 247 5.26 -27.30 -3.73
CA PRO A 247 6.10 -26.72 -2.68
C PRO A 247 6.84 -25.50 -3.21
N GLU A 248 6.86 -24.43 -2.43
CA GLU A 248 7.35 -23.12 -2.87
C GLU A 248 8.33 -22.51 -1.87
N ALA A 249 9.35 -21.84 -2.39
CA ALA A 249 10.02 -20.79 -1.64
C ALA A 249 9.31 -19.46 -1.93
N VAL A 250 9.01 -18.68 -0.89
CA VAL A 250 8.35 -17.38 -1.01
C VAL A 250 9.34 -16.29 -0.61
N LEU A 251 9.51 -15.27 -1.45
CA LEU A 251 10.31 -14.09 -1.15
C LEU A 251 9.37 -12.89 -0.96
N LEU A 252 9.53 -12.14 0.13
CA LEU A 252 8.93 -10.83 0.29
C LEU A 252 9.94 -9.78 -0.17
N VAL A 253 9.73 -9.26 -1.37
CA VAL A 253 10.61 -8.26 -1.98
C VAL A 253 10.06 -6.87 -1.67
N SER A 254 10.86 -6.03 -1.03
CA SER A 254 10.52 -4.64 -0.71
C SER A 254 11.55 -3.67 -1.27
N TRP A 255 11.13 -2.45 -1.60
CA TRP A 255 12.01 -1.41 -2.13
C TRP A 255 11.57 -0.01 -1.74
N ASP A 256 12.52 0.92 -1.80
CA ASP A 256 12.21 2.33 -1.69
C ASP A 256 11.55 2.80 -2.98
N ALA A 257 10.27 3.18 -2.92
CA ALA A 257 9.57 3.76 -4.06
C ALA A 257 10.39 4.92 -4.70
N PRO A 258 10.28 5.21 -6.00
CA PRO A 258 10.93 6.37 -6.59
C PRO A 258 10.35 7.65 -6.00
N ALA A 259 11.18 8.66 -5.74
CA ALA A 259 10.68 9.96 -5.25
C ALA A 259 9.76 10.61 -6.27
N ASP A 260 10.11 10.46 -7.56
CA ASP A 260 9.40 10.96 -8.73
C ASP A 260 8.15 10.13 -9.10
N GLY A 261 7.81 9.08 -8.35
CA GLY A 261 6.68 8.21 -8.67
C GLY A 261 6.76 7.55 -10.05
N GLY A 262 7.98 7.44 -10.61
CA GLY A 262 8.20 6.97 -11.97
C GLY A 262 7.88 5.48 -12.15
N ASP A 263 7.70 5.10 -13.42
CA ASP A 263 7.49 3.72 -13.82
C ASP A 263 8.65 2.83 -13.35
N LEU A 264 8.33 1.78 -12.60
CA LEU A 264 9.28 0.76 -12.16
C LEU A 264 8.86 -0.59 -12.69
N LEU A 265 9.85 -1.41 -13.02
CA LEU A 265 9.65 -2.79 -13.44
C LEU A 265 10.35 -3.71 -12.46
N LEU A 266 9.59 -4.53 -11.74
CA LEU A 266 10.14 -5.63 -10.96
C LEU A 266 10.34 -6.81 -11.89
N THR A 267 11.58 -7.26 -12.02
CA THR A 267 11.98 -8.43 -12.78
C THR A 267 12.41 -9.54 -11.85
N ALA A 268 11.83 -10.74 -12.00
CA ALA A 268 12.28 -11.96 -11.34
C ALA A 268 12.70 -12.99 -12.38
N SER A 269 13.86 -13.63 -12.20
CA SER A 269 14.34 -14.64 -13.14
C SER A 269 15.06 -15.83 -12.50
N SER A 270 14.95 -16.98 -13.16
CA SER A 270 15.66 -18.20 -12.80
C SER A 270 15.98 -19.01 -14.05
N GLU A 271 17.12 -19.69 -14.07
CA GLU A 271 17.53 -20.61 -15.14
C GLU A 271 17.33 -22.08 -14.78
N ALA A 272 16.91 -22.38 -13.54
CA ALA A 272 16.75 -23.74 -13.04
C ALA A 272 15.78 -24.55 -13.92
N ALA A 273 15.96 -25.85 -14.09
CA ALA A 273 14.92 -26.68 -14.73
C ALA A 273 13.73 -26.87 -13.77
N ASP A 274 12.54 -27.10 -14.31
CA ASP A 274 11.32 -27.47 -13.59
C ASP A 274 10.87 -26.51 -12.47
N VAL A 275 11.31 -25.25 -12.49
CA VAL A 275 10.90 -24.22 -11.53
C VAL A 275 9.90 -23.25 -12.17
N ALA A 276 8.72 -23.07 -11.59
CA ALA A 276 7.81 -22.00 -12.03
C ALA A 276 8.05 -20.73 -11.21
N LEU A 277 7.66 -19.58 -11.73
CA LEU A 277 7.71 -18.32 -10.98
C LEU A 277 6.32 -17.67 -10.99
N ALA A 278 5.98 -16.97 -9.93
CA ALA A 278 4.81 -16.09 -9.88
C ALA A 278 5.12 -14.83 -9.05
N ILE A 279 4.44 -13.73 -9.36
CA ILE A 279 4.51 -12.49 -8.59
C ILE A 279 3.10 -12.08 -8.17
N ARG A 280 2.93 -11.82 -6.87
CA ARG A 280 1.70 -11.27 -6.31
C ARG A 280 1.97 -9.95 -5.61
N SER A 281 1.06 -9.00 -5.78
CA SER A 281 1.15 -7.69 -5.14
C SER A 281 -0.23 -7.02 -5.12
N PRO A 282 -0.62 -6.34 -4.02
CA PRO A 282 0.22 -6.01 -2.86
C PRO A 282 0.30 -7.13 -1.81
N GLY A 283 -0.53 -8.16 -1.93
CA GLY A 283 -0.62 -9.25 -0.98
C GLY A 283 -0.12 -10.61 -1.48
N CYS A 284 -0.27 -11.61 -0.61
CA CYS A 284 0.03 -13.01 -0.88
C CYS A 284 -1.16 -13.76 -1.55
N LEU A 285 -2.34 -13.15 -1.65
CA LEU A 285 -3.56 -13.85 -2.04
C LEU A 285 -3.58 -14.18 -3.54
N ALA A 286 -4.23 -15.27 -3.93
CA ALA A 286 -4.35 -15.65 -5.35
C ALA A 286 -5.00 -14.55 -6.22
N ALA A 287 -5.86 -13.70 -5.63
CA ALA A 287 -6.46 -12.56 -6.31
C ALA A 287 -5.45 -11.43 -6.62
N ASP A 288 -4.30 -11.42 -5.96
CA ASP A 288 -3.25 -10.41 -6.09
C ASP A 288 -2.19 -10.81 -7.13
N GLU A 289 -2.39 -11.92 -7.86
CA GLU A 289 -1.48 -12.38 -8.90
C GLU A 289 -1.36 -11.37 -10.04
N ARG A 290 -0.13 -10.92 -10.29
CA ARG A 290 0.21 -9.94 -11.33
C ARG A 290 0.77 -10.59 -12.57
N ALA A 291 1.59 -11.62 -12.38
CA ALA A 291 2.19 -12.39 -13.46
C ALA A 291 2.62 -13.76 -12.96
N CYS A 292 2.64 -14.74 -13.85
CA CYS A 292 3.28 -16.01 -13.57
C CYS A 292 3.76 -16.69 -14.85
N VAL A 293 4.75 -17.58 -14.72
CA VAL A 293 5.35 -18.34 -15.81
C VAL A 293 5.54 -19.78 -15.35
N ASP A 294 5.02 -20.71 -16.15
CA ASP A 294 5.07 -22.14 -15.83
C ASP A 294 6.51 -22.69 -15.85
N ALA A 295 6.69 -23.81 -15.17
CA ALA A 295 7.93 -24.56 -15.17
C ALA A 295 8.26 -25.09 -16.58
N SER A 296 9.55 -25.15 -16.90
CA SER A 296 10.04 -25.77 -18.12
C SER A 296 11.07 -26.85 -17.77
N PRO A 297 11.02 -28.03 -18.43
CA PRO A 297 12.00 -29.08 -18.20
C PRO A 297 13.40 -28.72 -18.71
N ALA A 298 13.53 -27.64 -19.50
CA ALA A 298 14.82 -27.14 -19.96
C ALA A 298 15.36 -26.07 -19.00
N ALA A 299 16.65 -26.17 -18.67
CA ALA A 299 17.38 -25.09 -18.03
C ALA A 299 17.54 -23.93 -19.03
N ALA A 300 16.70 -22.91 -18.87
CA ALA A 300 16.67 -21.72 -19.70
C ALA A 300 16.15 -20.54 -18.87
N PRO A 301 16.58 -19.30 -19.17
CA PRO A 301 16.11 -18.12 -18.45
C PRO A 301 14.58 -18.01 -18.56
N ARG A 302 13.92 -18.09 -17.40
CA ARG A 302 12.52 -17.71 -17.24
C ARG A 302 12.50 -16.40 -16.51
N THR A 303 11.83 -15.43 -17.09
CA THR A 303 11.79 -14.06 -16.60
C THR A 303 10.34 -13.62 -16.50
N LEU A 304 9.98 -13.07 -15.35
CA LEU A 304 8.74 -12.36 -15.12
C LEU A 304 9.03 -10.89 -14.93
N GLN A 305 8.14 -10.05 -15.45
CA GLN A 305 8.20 -8.62 -15.28
C GLN A 305 6.81 -8.13 -14.90
N VAL A 306 6.74 -7.30 -13.85
CA VAL A 306 5.50 -6.63 -13.44
C VAL A 306 5.77 -5.15 -13.26
N ASP A 307 4.78 -4.36 -13.63
CA ASP A 307 4.75 -2.95 -13.28
C ASP A 307 4.71 -2.83 -11.75
N ALA A 308 5.71 -2.15 -11.23
CA ALA A 308 5.97 -1.89 -9.82
C ALA A 308 5.75 -0.40 -9.46
N ALA A 309 5.28 0.41 -10.42
CA ALA A 309 4.89 1.79 -10.14
C ALA A 309 3.89 1.83 -8.98
N GLY A 310 4.09 2.73 -8.02
CA GLY A 310 3.20 2.91 -6.88
C GLY A 310 3.14 1.76 -5.86
N LEU A 311 3.93 0.70 -6.03
CA LEU A 311 4.04 -0.43 -5.09
C LEU A 311 5.28 -0.26 -4.20
N ALA A 312 5.20 -0.73 -2.95
CA ALA A 312 6.33 -0.79 -2.02
C ALA A 312 6.90 -2.21 -1.83
N SER A 313 6.10 -3.23 -2.18
CA SER A 313 6.51 -4.62 -2.05
C SER A 313 5.75 -5.56 -2.99
N ALA A 314 6.32 -6.75 -3.19
CA ALA A 314 5.70 -7.86 -3.88
C ALA A 314 6.16 -9.20 -3.29
N PHE A 315 5.31 -10.21 -3.38
CA PHE A 315 5.65 -11.60 -3.09
C PHE A 315 6.08 -12.29 -4.38
N VAL A 316 7.28 -12.88 -4.38
CA VAL A 316 7.80 -13.70 -5.48
C VAL A 316 7.78 -15.15 -5.05
N PHE A 317 7.04 -15.97 -5.78
CA PHE A 317 6.87 -17.40 -5.52
C PHE A 317 7.76 -18.19 -6.48
N ILE A 318 8.49 -19.14 -5.92
CA ILE A 318 9.37 -20.04 -6.66
C ILE A 318 8.86 -21.46 -6.47
N GLU A 319 8.10 -21.95 -7.45
CA GLU A 319 7.49 -23.27 -7.40
C GLU A 319 8.52 -24.35 -7.69
N LEU A 320 8.75 -25.23 -6.72
CA LEU A 320 9.73 -26.30 -6.76
C LEU A 320 9.11 -27.61 -7.29
N PRO A 321 9.92 -28.58 -7.75
CA PRO A 321 9.44 -29.92 -8.07
C PRO A 321 8.60 -30.55 -6.94
N THR A 322 7.54 -31.26 -7.31
CA THR A 322 6.58 -31.84 -6.35
C THR A 322 7.19 -33.00 -5.56
N THR A 323 8.07 -33.79 -6.19
CA THR A 323 8.72 -34.94 -5.55
C THR A 323 10.02 -34.53 -4.85
N ALA A 324 10.30 -35.14 -3.69
CA ALA A 324 11.53 -34.89 -2.95
C ALA A 324 12.79 -35.29 -3.74
N ASP A 325 12.70 -36.35 -4.55
CA ASP A 325 13.80 -36.79 -5.42
C ASP A 325 14.13 -35.72 -6.46
N ALA A 326 13.12 -35.19 -7.16
CA ALA A 326 13.34 -34.14 -8.16
C ALA A 326 13.85 -32.84 -7.53
N ARG A 327 13.42 -32.49 -6.31
CA ARG A 327 14.01 -31.36 -5.56
C ARG A 327 15.48 -31.61 -5.22
N SER A 328 15.81 -32.82 -4.78
CA SER A 328 17.19 -33.18 -4.42
C SER A 328 18.13 -33.17 -5.64
N GLU A 329 17.63 -33.58 -6.80
CA GLU A 329 18.36 -33.56 -8.07
C GLU A 329 18.59 -32.15 -8.62
N LEU A 330 17.69 -31.21 -8.32
CA LEU A 330 17.79 -29.82 -8.78
C LEU A 330 19.01 -29.10 -8.18
N GLY A 331 19.36 -29.44 -6.93
CA GLY A 331 20.41 -28.76 -6.17
C GLY A 331 20.11 -27.27 -5.90
N PRO A 332 20.96 -26.57 -5.12
CA PRO A 332 20.80 -25.14 -4.90
C PRO A 332 20.91 -24.34 -6.20
N PHE A 333 20.00 -23.39 -6.41
CA PHE A 333 19.98 -22.55 -7.61
C PHE A 333 19.74 -21.08 -7.29
N ALA A 334 20.09 -20.21 -8.24
CA ALA A 334 19.95 -18.77 -8.10
C ALA A 334 18.62 -18.26 -8.66
N VAL A 335 18.01 -17.33 -7.94
CA VAL A 335 16.91 -16.48 -8.39
C VAL A 335 17.40 -15.05 -8.39
N SER A 336 17.34 -14.40 -9.54
CA SER A 336 17.74 -13.01 -9.71
C SER A 336 16.50 -12.11 -9.62
N LEU A 337 16.62 -11.04 -8.86
CA LEU A 337 15.60 -10.01 -8.68
C LEU A 337 16.22 -8.68 -9.11
N ALA A 338 15.50 -7.88 -9.88
CA ALA A 338 15.96 -6.55 -10.27
C ALA A 338 14.79 -5.57 -10.33
N LEU A 339 15.03 -4.34 -9.89
CA LEU A 339 14.20 -3.19 -10.21
C LEU A 339 14.90 -2.39 -11.30
N SER A 340 14.13 -1.93 -12.28
CA SER A 340 14.63 -1.06 -13.33
C SER A 340 13.54 -0.11 -13.82
N ARG A 341 13.93 1.07 -14.27
CA ARG A 341 13.07 1.91 -15.10
C ARG A 341 12.96 1.31 -16.53
N PRO A 342 11.78 1.36 -17.16
CA PRO A 342 11.59 0.87 -18.53
C PRO A 342 12.38 1.65 -19.59
#